data_AF-A0A8H3GMN3-F1
#
_entry.id   AF-A0A8H3GMN3-F1
#
_cell.length_a   1.000
_cell.length_b   1.000
_cell.length_c   1.000
_cell.angle_alpha   90.00
_cell.angle_beta   90.00
_cell.angle_gamma   90.00
#
_symmetry.space_group_name_H-M   'P 1'
#
loop_
_entity.id
_entity.type
_entity.pdbx_description
1 polymer ?
#
loop_
_entity_poly.entity_id
_entity_poly.type
_entity_poly.pdbx_seq_one_letter_code
_entity_poly.pdbx_strand_id
1 'polypeptide(L)'
;MAIWLYVFFLPFQIYERMQWLTIPATTLTALLFIGFLEIGAEVENPFNYDDNDLDIDGYCLAIARELAEIMAHEPKKPASFIFNKLNQPFAPGDRRTASDLLSSKEGNEYLDETNGMESVHATMVRNWRSVTEMTTHHKEKIAA
;
A
#
# COMPACT_ATOMS: atom_id res chain seq x y z
N MET A 1 18.00 -5.83 -28.76
CA MET A 1 18.85 -6.50 -29.79
C MET A 1 18.35 -7.88 -30.19
N ALA A 2 17.99 -8.78 -29.27
CA ALA A 2 17.55 -10.14 -29.61
C ALA A 2 16.32 -10.20 -30.56
N ILE A 3 15.32 -9.35 -30.33
CA ILE A 3 14.09 -9.29 -31.16
C ILE A 3 14.40 -8.97 -32.63
N TRP A 4 15.31 -8.02 -32.87
CA TRP A 4 15.72 -7.64 -34.23
C TRP A 4 16.35 -8.82 -35.00
N LEU A 5 17.24 -9.57 -34.35
CA LEU A 5 17.84 -10.76 -34.94
C LEU A 5 16.79 -11.86 -35.16
N TYR A 6 15.88 -12.06 -34.20
CA TYR A 6 14.80 -13.05 -34.32
C TYR A 6 13.92 -12.78 -35.54
N VAL A 7 13.40 -11.56 -35.69
CA VAL A 7 12.54 -11.18 -36.81
C VAL A 7 13.29 -11.26 -38.14
N PHE A 8 14.59 -10.92 -38.17
CA PHE A 8 15.43 -11.04 -39.36
C PHE A 8 15.61 -12.49 -39.84
N PHE A 9 15.82 -13.43 -38.91
CA PHE A 9 16.03 -14.84 -39.26
C PHE A 9 14.73 -15.63 -39.47
N LEU A 10 13.60 -15.17 -38.93
CA LEU A 10 12.29 -15.82 -39.02
C LEU A 10 11.85 -16.25 -40.44
N PRO A 11 11.95 -15.42 -41.50
CA PRO A 11 11.47 -15.83 -42.83
C PRO A 11 12.23 -17.04 -43.37
N PHE A 12 13.54 -17.14 -43.11
CA PHE A 12 14.34 -18.29 -43.53
C PHE A 12 13.95 -19.58 -42.81
N GLN A 13 13.44 -19.49 -41.59
CA GLN A 13 13.01 -20.65 -40.80
C GLN A 13 11.68 -21.23 -41.27
N ILE A 14 10.74 -20.38 -41.72
CA ILE A 14 9.37 -20.81 -42.03
C ILE A 14 9.08 -20.96 -43.53
N TYR A 15 10.00 -20.51 -44.41
CA TYR A 15 9.81 -20.54 -45.85
C TYR A 15 9.48 -21.92 -46.40
N GLU A 16 10.19 -22.97 -45.95
CA GLU A 16 9.96 -24.34 -46.44
C GLU A 16 8.50 -24.79 -46.27
N ARG A 17 7.84 -24.37 -45.19
CA ARG A 17 6.44 -24.77 -44.89
C ARG A 17 5.39 -23.83 -45.47
N MET A 18 5.68 -22.54 -45.57
CA MET A 18 4.68 -21.50 -45.88
C MET A 18 4.85 -20.83 -47.25
N GLN A 19 6.01 -20.95 -47.89
CA GLN A 19 6.30 -20.39 -49.21
C GLN A 19 5.87 -18.91 -49.32
N TRP A 20 4.93 -18.58 -50.19
CA TRP A 20 4.43 -17.22 -50.38
C TRP A 20 3.72 -16.63 -49.14
N LEU A 21 3.15 -17.47 -48.29
CA LEU A 21 2.50 -17.02 -47.05
C LEU A 21 3.50 -16.56 -45.99
N THR A 22 4.79 -16.89 -46.15
CA THR A 22 5.87 -16.41 -45.27
C THR A 22 5.92 -14.89 -45.21
N ILE A 23 5.69 -14.20 -46.34
CA ILE A 23 5.76 -12.73 -46.40
C ILE A 23 4.75 -12.09 -45.43
N PRO A 24 3.41 -12.28 -45.57
CA PRO A 24 2.45 -11.68 -44.65
C PRO A 24 2.59 -12.21 -43.21
N ALA A 25 2.97 -13.49 -43.03
CA ALA A 25 3.17 -14.06 -41.70
C ALA A 25 4.33 -13.40 -40.94
N THR A 26 5.47 -13.23 -41.61
CA THR A 26 6.65 -12.55 -41.03
C THR A 26 6.36 -11.07 -40.81
N THR A 27 5.65 -10.39 -41.72
CA THR A 27 5.26 -8.98 -41.51
C THR A 27 4.35 -8.82 -40.28
N LEU A 28 3.34 -9.67 -40.12
CA LEU A 28 2.46 -9.63 -38.95
C LEU A 28 3.22 -9.92 -37.65
N THR A 29 4.13 -10.89 -37.70
CA THR A 29 4.98 -11.25 -36.56
C THR A 29 5.91 -10.09 -36.19
N ALA A 30 6.54 -9.46 -37.18
CA ALA A 30 7.39 -8.29 -36.98
C ALA A 30 6.62 -7.13 -36.33
N LEU A 31 5.40 -6.84 -36.82
CA LEU A 31 4.54 -5.81 -36.26
C LEU A 31 4.24 -6.08 -34.77
N LEU A 32 3.93 -7.32 -34.40
CA LEU A 32 3.67 -7.69 -33.00
C LEU A 32 4.91 -7.53 -32.12
N PHE A 33 6.04 -8.14 -32.49
CA PHE A 33 7.24 -8.14 -31.66
C PHE A 33 7.90 -6.77 -31.55
N ILE A 34 7.93 -6.00 -32.65
CA ILE A 34 8.47 -4.63 -32.62
C ILE A 34 7.49 -3.71 -31.91
N GLY A 35 6.18 -3.87 -32.10
CA GLY A 35 5.17 -3.10 -31.37
C GLY A 35 5.27 -3.28 -29.85
N PHE A 36 5.47 -4.51 -29.38
CA PHE A 36 5.71 -4.75 -27.94
C PHE A 36 7.03 -4.17 -27.44
N LEU A 37 8.07 -4.16 -28.27
CA LEU A 37 9.33 -3.53 -27.90
C LEU A 37 9.15 -2.03 -27.69
N GLU A 38 8.41 -1.36 -28.56
CA GLU A 38 8.18 0.08 -28.48
C GLU A 38 7.29 0.44 -27.28
N ILE A 39 6.18 -0.27 -27.10
CA ILE A 39 5.32 -0.08 -25.92
C ILE A 39 6.10 -0.32 -24.62
N GLY A 40 6.98 -1.33 -24.61
CA GLY A 40 7.83 -1.60 -23.47
C GLY A 40 8.81 -0.47 -23.16
N ALA A 41 9.38 0.15 -24.20
CA ALA A 41 10.30 1.28 -24.04
C ALA A 41 9.59 2.51 -23.46
N GLU A 42 8.38 2.82 -23.94
CA GLU A 42 7.55 3.91 -23.42
C GLU A 42 7.12 3.68 -21.96
N VAL A 43 6.89 2.43 -21.55
CA VAL A 43 6.44 2.11 -20.18
C VAL A 43 7.60 1.92 -19.19
N GLU A 44 8.86 1.82 -19.65
CA GLU A 44 10.01 1.52 -18.80
C GLU A 44 10.30 2.63 -17.78
N ASN A 45 10.12 3.90 -18.17
CA ASN A 45 10.46 5.06 -17.35
C ASN A 45 9.27 6.02 -17.15
N PRO A 46 8.21 5.61 -16.43
CA PRO A 46 6.91 6.28 -16.41
C PRO A 46 6.87 7.62 -15.65
N PHE A 47 8.03 8.08 -15.15
CA PHE A 47 8.17 9.27 -14.29
C PHE A 47 9.01 10.37 -14.92
N ASN A 48 9.37 10.21 -16.20
CA ASN A 48 10.00 11.27 -16.96
C ASN A 48 8.94 12.26 -17.47
N TYR A 49 9.27 13.02 -18.52
CA TYR A 49 8.41 14.05 -19.11
C TYR A 49 8.14 13.76 -20.59
N ASP A 50 8.11 12.49 -20.99
CA ASP A 50 7.70 12.08 -22.32
C ASP A 50 6.16 12.15 -22.44
N ASP A 51 5.63 12.18 -23.68
CA ASP A 51 4.20 12.43 -23.93
C ASP A 51 3.27 11.39 -23.27
N ASN A 52 3.76 10.16 -23.05
CA ASN A 52 3.01 9.05 -22.45
C ASN A 52 3.31 8.83 -20.95
N ASP A 53 4.11 9.71 -20.33
CA ASP A 53 4.47 9.60 -18.91
C ASP A 53 3.38 10.11 -17.96
N LEU A 54 3.56 9.81 -16.68
CA LEU A 54 2.66 10.27 -15.61
C LEU A 54 2.94 11.72 -15.24
N ASP A 55 1.88 12.54 -15.14
CA ASP A 55 1.97 13.93 -14.66
C ASP A 55 2.14 14.00 -13.13
N ILE A 56 3.39 13.85 -12.68
CA ILE A 56 3.75 13.87 -11.26
C ILE A 56 3.54 15.26 -10.63
N ASP A 57 3.73 16.33 -11.39
CA ASP A 57 3.50 17.69 -10.92
C ASP A 57 2.02 17.92 -10.63
N GLY A 58 1.14 17.44 -11.52
CA GLY A 58 -0.31 17.45 -11.32
C GLY A 58 -0.74 16.69 -10.05
N TYR A 59 -0.20 15.50 -9.82
CA TYR A 59 -0.48 14.74 -8.60
C TYR A 59 0.03 15.45 -7.33
N CYS A 60 1.25 16.00 -7.36
CA CYS A 60 1.80 16.76 -6.23
C CYS A 60 0.94 17.98 -5.90
N LEU A 61 0.48 18.69 -6.94
CA LEU A 61 -0.40 19.85 -6.77
C LEU A 61 -1.77 19.46 -6.19
N ALA A 62 -2.34 18.35 -6.65
CA ALA A 62 -3.59 17.82 -6.12
C ALA A 62 -3.46 17.47 -4.62
N ILE A 63 -2.41 16.74 -4.24
CA ILE A 63 -2.13 16.39 -2.84
C ILE A 63 -1.92 17.64 -1.99
N ALA A 64 -1.16 18.62 -2.49
CA ALA A 64 -0.93 19.87 -1.78
C ALA A 64 -2.25 20.64 -1.53
N ARG A 65 -3.14 20.65 -2.51
CA ARG A 65 -4.46 21.28 -2.40
C ARG A 65 -5.37 20.55 -1.41
N GLU A 66 -5.44 19.23 -1.48
CA GLU A 66 -6.22 18.41 -0.54
C GLU A 66 -5.72 18.59 0.89
N LEU A 67 -4.40 18.62 1.09
CA LEU A 67 -3.81 18.89 2.39
C LEU A 67 -4.17 20.28 2.89
N ALA A 68 -4.11 21.30 2.03
CA ALA A 68 -4.51 22.66 2.38
C ALA A 68 -6.00 22.74 2.76
N GLU A 69 -6.87 21.99 2.08
CA GLU A 69 -8.29 21.89 2.41
C GLU A 69 -8.51 21.24 3.78
N ILE A 70 -7.82 20.14 4.09
CA ILE A 70 -7.88 19.49 5.40
C ILE A 70 -7.41 20.45 6.50
N MET A 71 -6.30 21.18 6.26
CA MET A 71 -5.76 22.13 7.22
C MET A 71 -6.60 23.41 7.37
N ALA A 72 -7.47 23.73 6.41
CA ALA A 72 -8.39 24.86 6.51
C ALA A 72 -9.55 24.61 7.49
N HIS A 73 -9.83 23.34 7.83
CA HIS A 73 -10.79 23.01 8.87
C HIS A 73 -10.23 23.30 10.27
N GLU A 74 -11.08 23.84 11.15
CA GLU A 74 -10.69 24.03 12.54
C GLU A 74 -10.31 22.68 13.18
N PRO A 75 -9.13 22.58 13.82
CA PRO A 75 -8.75 21.36 14.51
C PRO A 75 -9.76 21.10 15.63
N LYS A 76 -10.37 19.90 15.63
CA LYS A 76 -11.23 19.49 16.73
C LYS A 76 -10.42 19.56 18.02
N LYS A 77 -10.98 20.21 19.05
CA LYS A 77 -10.33 20.32 20.36
C LYS A 77 -9.87 18.93 20.82
N PRO A 78 -8.61 18.75 21.24
CA PRO A 78 -8.09 17.43 21.63
C PRO A 78 -8.97 16.72 22.67
N ALA A 79 -9.58 17.48 23.59
CA ALA A 79 -10.51 16.96 24.58
C ALA A 79 -11.70 16.19 23.98
N SER A 80 -12.20 16.59 22.81
CA SER A 80 -13.32 15.92 22.13
C SER A 80 -12.95 14.52 21.60
N PHE A 81 -11.67 14.30 21.30
CA PHE A 81 -11.15 13.01 20.88
C PHE A 81 -10.68 12.19 22.08
N ILE A 82 -9.85 12.78 22.94
CA ILE A 82 -9.22 12.12 24.09
C ILE A 82 -10.27 11.55 25.04
N PHE A 83 -11.29 12.33 25.39
CA PHE A 83 -12.34 11.94 26.35
C PHE A 83 -13.59 11.35 25.70
N ASN A 84 -13.50 10.95 24.43
CA ASN A 84 -14.58 10.22 23.78
C ASN A 84 -14.74 8.83 24.45
N LYS A 85 -15.99 8.39 24.67
CA LYS A 85 -16.30 7.05 25.20
C LYS A 85 -15.77 5.91 24.33
N LEU A 86 -15.58 6.17 23.04
CA LEU A 86 -15.01 5.22 22.09
C LEU A 86 -13.47 5.18 22.11
N ASN A 87 -12.82 6.17 22.72
CA ASN A 87 -11.37 6.21 22.79
C ASN A 87 -10.86 5.35 23.95
N GLN A 88 -10.50 4.10 23.62
CA GLN A 88 -9.94 3.11 24.55
C GLN A 88 -8.49 2.82 24.15
N PRO A 89 -7.52 3.63 24.62
CA PRO A 89 -6.14 3.61 24.09
C PRO A 89 -5.39 2.29 24.34
N PHE A 90 -5.83 1.50 25.32
CA PHE A 90 -5.19 0.25 25.73
C PHE A 90 -6.05 -0.98 25.46
N ALA A 91 -7.09 -0.89 24.62
CA ALA A 91 -7.86 -2.06 24.22
C ALA A 91 -6.98 -3.03 23.40
N PRO A 92 -7.17 -4.37 23.50
CA PRO A 92 -8.24 -5.06 24.23
C PRO A 92 -7.99 -5.31 25.73
N GLY A 93 -6.75 -5.17 26.20
CA GLY A 93 -6.33 -5.54 27.56
C GLY A 93 -6.83 -4.60 28.66
N ASP A 94 -6.95 -3.31 28.36
CA ASP A 94 -7.66 -2.36 29.22
C ASP A 94 -8.60 -1.48 28.38
N ARG A 95 -9.89 -1.55 28.70
CA ARG A 95 -10.98 -0.89 27.95
C ARG A 95 -11.49 0.37 28.63
N ARG A 96 -10.81 0.82 29.69
CA ARG A 96 -11.13 2.10 30.36
C ARG A 96 -10.91 3.27 29.42
N THR A 97 -11.78 4.27 29.53
CA THR A 97 -11.66 5.52 28.76
C THR A 97 -10.71 6.48 29.46
N ALA A 98 -10.26 7.53 28.75
CA ALA A 98 -9.38 8.53 29.35
C ALA A 98 -9.97 9.19 30.61
N SER A 99 -11.30 9.39 30.68
CA SER A 99 -11.96 9.93 31.88
C SER A 99 -11.93 8.97 33.07
N ASP A 100 -12.05 7.66 32.81
CA ASP A 100 -12.03 6.62 33.85
C ASP A 100 -10.61 6.41 34.40
N LEU A 101 -9.59 6.55 33.53
CA LEU A 101 -8.19 6.48 33.92
C LEU A 101 -7.77 7.66 34.79
N LEU A 102 -8.27 8.87 34.48
CA LEU A 102 -7.95 10.08 35.24
C LEU A 102 -8.74 10.21 36.54
N SER A 103 -9.94 9.63 36.64
CA SER A 103 -10.73 9.66 37.87
C SER A 103 -10.14 8.76 38.97
N SER A 104 -9.48 7.67 38.59
CA SER A 104 -8.88 6.70 39.50
C SER A 104 -7.40 7.01 39.83
N LYS A 105 -7.07 8.23 40.27
CA LYS A 105 -5.68 8.59 40.61
C LYS A 105 -5.03 7.68 41.66
N GLU A 106 -5.78 7.27 42.68
CA GLU A 106 -5.33 6.30 43.67
C GLU A 106 -5.56 4.88 43.10
N GLY A 107 -4.50 4.25 42.58
CA GLY A 107 -4.54 2.87 42.08
C GLY A 107 -4.49 2.71 40.56
N ASN A 108 -4.32 3.79 39.79
CA ASN A 108 -4.01 3.66 38.36
C ASN A 108 -2.51 3.37 38.16
N GLU A 109 -2.21 2.11 37.81
CA GLU A 109 -0.86 1.61 37.54
C GLU A 109 -0.12 2.41 36.45
N TYR A 110 -0.83 3.10 35.55
CA TYR A 110 -0.22 3.91 34.48
C TYR A 110 0.19 5.31 34.92
N LEU A 111 -0.39 5.82 36.01
CA LEU A 111 -0.12 7.17 36.54
C LEU A 111 0.94 7.15 37.64
N ASP A 112 1.48 5.99 37.98
CA ASP A 112 2.59 5.87 38.93
C ASP A 112 3.85 6.55 38.35
N GLU A 113 4.44 7.47 39.13
CA GLU A 113 5.63 8.23 38.71
C GLU A 113 6.87 7.34 38.56
N THR A 114 6.92 6.21 39.28
CA THR A 114 8.09 5.32 39.28
C THR A 114 8.03 4.25 38.20
N ASN A 115 6.91 3.50 38.12
CA ASN A 115 6.78 2.35 37.21
C ASN A 115 5.66 2.49 36.18
N GLY A 116 5.02 3.66 36.06
CA GLY A 116 3.88 3.87 35.17
C GLY A 116 4.18 3.60 33.69
N MET A 117 5.40 3.88 33.24
CA MET A 117 5.79 3.57 31.86
C MET A 117 5.98 2.07 31.65
N GLU A 118 6.52 1.35 32.65
CA GLU A 118 6.67 -0.12 32.58
C GLU A 118 5.32 -0.82 32.48
N SER A 119 4.31 -0.34 33.23
CA SER A 119 2.95 -0.88 33.17
C SER A 119 2.27 -0.61 31.81
N VAL A 120 2.50 0.56 31.20
CA VAL A 120 2.07 0.86 29.82
C VAL A 120 2.72 -0.11 28.83
N HIS A 121 4.05 -0.28 28.88
CA HIS A 121 4.77 -1.20 28.00
C HIS A 121 4.28 -2.64 28.16
N ALA A 122 4.13 -3.13 29.39
CA ALA A 122 3.63 -4.47 29.67
C ALA A 122 2.20 -4.66 29.12
N THR A 123 1.35 -3.64 29.24
CA THR A 123 -0.02 -3.66 28.68
C THR A 123 0.01 -3.70 27.15
N MET A 124 0.85 -2.90 26.50
CA MET A 124 0.98 -2.92 25.03
C MET A 124 1.47 -4.27 24.50
N VAL A 125 2.43 -4.90 25.17
CA VAL A 125 2.93 -6.24 24.80
C VAL A 125 1.83 -7.30 24.96
N ARG A 126 1.07 -7.25 26.06
CA ARG A 126 -0.08 -8.15 26.28
C ARG A 126 -1.16 -7.94 25.22
N ASN A 127 -1.46 -6.70 24.85
CA ASN A 127 -2.42 -6.35 23.81
C ASN A 127 -2.00 -6.92 22.46
N TRP A 128 -0.74 -6.71 22.06
CA TRP A 128 -0.21 -7.24 20.81
C TRP A 128 -0.34 -8.77 20.76
N ARG A 129 0.02 -9.46 21.84
CA ARG A 129 -0.14 -10.92 21.94
C ARG A 129 -1.60 -11.35 21.80
N SER A 130 -2.50 -10.69 22.53
CA SER A 130 -3.94 -11.00 22.50
C SER A 130 -4.55 -10.79 21.12
N VAL A 131 -4.23 -9.68 20.46
CA VAL A 131 -4.68 -9.39 19.08
C VAL A 131 -4.13 -10.44 18.11
N THR A 132 -2.86 -10.81 18.25
CA THR A 132 -2.24 -11.85 17.40
C THR A 132 -2.93 -13.21 17.59
N GLU A 133 -3.23 -13.62 18.82
CA GLU A 133 -3.97 -14.86 19.10
C GLU A 133 -5.39 -14.81 18.51
N MET A 134 -6.13 -13.71 18.70
CA MET A 134 -7.49 -13.54 18.17
C MET A 134 -7.55 -13.54 16.63
N THR A 135 -6.60 -12.88 15.98
CA THR A 135 -6.56 -12.74 14.52
C THR A 135 -6.01 -13.98 13.81
N THR A 136 -5.12 -14.73 14.47
CA THR A 136 -4.47 -15.91 13.89
C THR A 136 -5.28 -17.19 14.10
N HIS A 137 -5.81 -17.46 15.30
CA HIS A 137 -6.58 -18.69 15.57
C HIS A 137 -8.02 -18.67 15.03
N HIS A 138 -8.56 -17.50 14.65
CA HIS A 138 -9.87 -17.44 14.01
C HIS A 138 -9.86 -18.09 12.60
N LYS A 139 -8.71 -18.15 11.92
CA LYS A 139 -8.58 -18.84 10.63
C LYS A 139 -8.69 -20.37 10.73
N GLU A 140 -8.29 -20.97 11.84
CA GLU A 140 -8.34 -22.44 12.00
C GLU A 140 -9.77 -22.98 12.16
N LYS A 141 -10.71 -22.19 12.72
CA LYS A 141 -12.11 -22.62 12.91
C LYS A 141 -12.99 -22.50 11.66
N ILE A 142 -12.55 -21.78 10.63
CA ILE A 142 -13.31 -21.61 9.38
C ILE A 142 -12.90 -22.67 8.34
N ALA A 143 -11.76 -23.35 8.54
CA ALA A 143 -11.20 -24.34 7.62
C ALA A 143 -11.49 -25.81 8.01
N ALA A 144 -12.45 -26.06 8.91
CA ALA A 144 -12.86 -27.41 9.35
C ALA A 144 -14.34 -27.67 9.04
#